data_AF-A0A6I7Q136-F1
#
_entry.id   AF-A0A6I7Q136-F1
#
_cell.length_a   1.000
_cell.length_b   1.000
_cell.length_c   1.000
_cell.angle_alpha   90.00
_cell.angle_beta   90.00
_cell.angle_gamma   90.00
#
_symmetry.space_group_name_H-M   'P 1'
#
loop_
_entity.id
_entity.type
_entity.pdbx_description
1 polymer ?
#
loop_
_entity_poly.entity_id
_entity_poly.type
_entity_poly.pdbx_seq_one_letter_code
_entity_poly.pdbx_strand_id
1 'polypeptide(L)'
;MGALKRLVEEAAIQGISGGFTRTKRLIKIESTRRYVVAVQSLRVASLSILSAQLFLFLAALSLLALLASVLFLLPLGYETRLWVALGGSLLIFLASMVAFSFVNSEKRWLEFSKANELIEGIYRRP
;
A
#
# COMPACT_ATOMS: atom_id res chain seq x y z
N MET A 1 23.92 57.41 24.51
CA MET A 1 22.62 56.71 24.37
C MET A 1 22.48 55.87 23.08
N GLY A 2 23.24 56.13 22.00
CA GLY A 2 23.09 55.37 20.73
C GLY A 2 23.67 53.95 20.71
N ALA A 3 24.75 53.67 21.45
CA ALA A 3 25.41 52.36 21.44
C ALA A 3 24.59 51.25 22.12
N LEU A 4 23.93 51.58 23.24
CA LEU A 4 23.07 50.62 23.96
C LEU A 4 21.86 50.19 23.12
N LYS A 5 21.32 51.13 22.32
CA LYS A 5 20.17 50.86 21.44
C LYS A 5 20.53 49.88 20.32
N ARG A 6 21.74 50.01 19.76
CA ARG A 6 22.26 49.08 18.72
C ARG A 6 22.52 47.68 19.25
N LEU A 7 23.09 47.54 20.46
CA LEU A 7 23.34 46.22 21.06
C LEU A 7 22.03 45.46 21.39
N VAL A 8 20.99 46.17 21.82
CA VAL A 8 19.66 45.58 22.05
C VAL A 8 19.02 45.13 20.73
N GLU A 9 19.20 45.91 19.67
CA GLU A 9 18.66 45.60 18.33
C GLU A 9 19.39 44.39 17.70
N GLU A 10 20.72 44.32 17.82
CA GLU A 10 21.51 43.16 17.36
C GLU A 10 21.18 41.88 18.15
N ALA A 11 21.00 41.98 19.48
CA ALA A 11 20.60 40.85 20.32
C ALA A 11 19.17 40.36 19.99
N ALA A 12 18.25 41.27 19.68
CA ALA A 12 16.89 40.92 19.23
C ALA A 12 16.92 40.21 17.87
N ILE A 13 17.70 40.69 16.91
CA ILE A 13 17.84 40.08 15.58
C ILE A 13 18.49 38.69 15.67
N GLN A 14 19.52 38.52 16.51
CA GLN A 14 20.12 37.21 16.76
C GLN A 14 19.18 36.23 17.48
N GLY A 15 18.39 36.71 18.44
CA GLY A 15 17.36 35.91 19.11
C GLY A 15 16.28 35.42 18.14
N ILE A 16 15.84 36.29 17.23
CA ILE A 16 14.86 35.96 16.18
C ILE A 16 15.45 34.98 15.16
N SER A 17 16.70 35.16 14.71
CA SER A 17 17.33 34.26 13.72
C SER A 17 17.65 32.87 14.30
N GLY A 18 18.04 32.80 15.58
CA GLY A 18 18.23 31.56 16.33
C GLY A 18 16.91 30.80 16.56
N GLY A 19 15.82 31.52 16.84
CA GLY A 19 14.47 30.96 16.89
C GLY A 19 14.01 30.41 15.54
N PHE A 20 14.19 31.18 14.47
CA PHE A 20 13.77 30.80 13.11
C PHE A 20 14.50 29.56 12.57
N THR A 21 15.79 29.41 12.88
CA THR A 21 16.56 28.21 12.52
C THR A 21 16.14 26.99 13.31
N ARG A 22 15.72 27.14 14.58
CA ARG A 22 15.20 26.05 15.41
C ARG A 22 13.82 25.58 14.92
N THR A 23 12.93 26.50 14.58
CA THR A 23 11.60 26.19 14.02
C THR A 23 11.71 25.50 12.65
N LYS A 24 12.61 25.97 11.77
CA LYS A 24 12.90 25.29 10.49
C LYS A 24 13.41 23.86 10.67
N ARG A 25 14.27 23.61 11.67
CA ARG A 25 14.74 22.25 11.99
C ARG A 25 13.60 21.37 12.52
N LEU A 26 12.73 21.88 13.39
CA LEU A 26 11.57 21.14 13.89
C LEU A 26 10.59 20.78 12.78
N ILE A 27 10.28 21.71 11.87
CA ILE A 27 9.45 21.46 10.70
C ILE A 27 10.08 20.38 9.80
N LYS A 28 11.40 20.45 9.58
CA LYS A 28 12.14 19.45 8.78
C LYS A 28 12.12 18.07 9.44
N ILE A 29 12.24 17.98 10.76
CA ILE A 29 12.17 16.71 11.50
C ILE A 29 10.75 16.13 11.43
N GLU A 30 9.72 16.96 11.64
CA GLU A 30 8.32 16.54 11.59
C GLU A 30 7.93 16.05 10.19
N SER A 31 8.35 16.75 9.13
CA SER A 31 8.10 16.34 7.75
C SER A 31 8.85 15.06 7.38
N THR A 32 10.11 14.92 7.82
CA THR A 32 10.90 13.70 7.63
C THR A 32 10.26 12.52 8.35
N ARG A 33 9.76 12.71 9.58
CA ARG A 33 9.06 11.68 10.34
C ARG A 33 7.80 11.21 9.62
N ARG A 34 6.98 12.14 9.13
CA ARG A 34 5.76 11.81 8.35
C ARG A 34 6.11 11.07 7.05
N TYR A 35 7.17 11.48 6.38
CA TYR A 35 7.65 10.81 5.17
C TYR A 35 8.09 9.37 5.46
N VAL A 36 8.86 9.13 6.53
CA VAL A 36 9.30 7.78 6.93
C VAL A 36 8.09 6.89 7.25
N VAL A 37 7.10 7.41 7.97
CA VAL A 37 5.86 6.67 8.29
C VAL A 37 5.08 6.34 7.01
N ALA A 38 4.95 7.29 6.08
CA ALA A 38 4.27 7.06 4.80
C ALA A 38 4.99 6.00 3.93
N VAL A 39 6.32 6.02 3.90
CA VAL A 39 7.13 5.02 3.19
C VAL A 39 6.98 3.64 3.84
N GLN A 40 6.95 3.57 5.17
CA GLN A 40 6.72 2.31 5.89
C GLN A 40 5.32 1.75 5.62
N SER A 41 4.27 2.58 5.65
CA SER A 41 2.91 2.14 5.31
C SER A 41 2.81 1.68 3.87
N LEU A 42 3.46 2.38 2.94
CA LEU A 42 3.51 1.97 1.53
C LEU A 42 4.22 0.62 1.36
N ARG A 43 5.31 0.39 2.10
CA ARG A 43 6.05 -0.88 2.06
C ARG A 43 5.23 -2.04 2.63
N VAL A 44 4.50 -1.83 3.73
CA VAL A 44 3.62 -2.86 4.29
C VAL A 44 2.46 -3.15 3.34
N ALA A 45 1.86 -2.11 2.74
CA ALA A 45 0.81 -2.26 1.75
C ALA A 45 1.31 -3.02 0.52
N SER A 46 2.48 -2.68 -0.03
CA SER A 46 3.04 -3.38 -1.19
C SER A 46 3.39 -4.85 -0.90
N LEU A 47 3.95 -5.15 0.27
CA LEU A 47 4.18 -6.53 0.71
C LEU A 47 2.86 -7.30 0.91
N SER A 48 1.81 -6.63 1.41
CA SER A 48 0.49 -7.24 1.54
C SER A 48 -0.14 -7.55 0.18
N ILE A 49 0.03 -6.67 -0.81
CA ILE A 49 -0.41 -6.91 -2.19
C ILE A 49 0.33 -8.11 -2.77
N LEU A 50 1.66 -8.11 -2.68
CA LEU A 50 2.48 -9.21 -3.19
C LEU A 50 2.13 -10.55 -2.54
N SER A 51 1.96 -10.59 -1.22
CA SER A 51 1.56 -11.81 -0.52
C SER A 51 0.15 -12.28 -0.89
N ALA A 52 -0.82 -11.36 -1.04
CA ALA A 52 -2.16 -11.70 -1.50
C ALA A 52 -2.15 -12.26 -2.94
N GLN A 53 -1.36 -11.68 -3.84
CA GLN A 53 -1.20 -12.19 -5.20
C GLN A 53 -0.56 -13.58 -5.22
N LEU A 54 0.47 -13.81 -4.40
CA LEU A 54 1.17 -15.09 -4.31
C LEU A 54 0.25 -16.18 -3.73
N PHE A 55 -0.57 -15.83 -2.74
CA PHE A 55 -1.59 -16.72 -2.18
C PHE A 55 -2.67 -17.08 -3.21
N LEU A 56 -3.19 -16.11 -3.95
CA LEU A 56 -4.16 -16.36 -5.03
C LEU A 56 -3.59 -17.28 -6.10
N PHE A 57 -2.32 -17.10 -6.47
CA PHE A 57 -1.65 -17.96 -7.44
C PHE A 57 -1.53 -19.41 -6.95
N LEU A 58 -1.12 -19.60 -5.70
CA LEU A 58 -1.05 -20.93 -5.08
C LEU A 58 -2.43 -21.60 -4.97
N ALA A 59 -3.48 -20.83 -4.65
CA ALA A 59 -4.85 -21.32 -4.60
C ALA A 59 -5.38 -21.74 -5.99
N ALA A 60 -5.06 -20.98 -7.04
CA ALA A 60 -5.41 -21.37 -8.41
C ALA A 60 -4.70 -22.66 -8.83
N LEU A 61 -3.41 -22.80 -8.51
CA LEU A 61 -2.65 -24.02 -8.78
C LEU A 61 -3.19 -25.23 -8.03
N SER A 62 -3.55 -25.08 -6.76
CA SER A 62 -4.11 -26.19 -5.97
C SER A 62 -5.46 -26.65 -6.51
N LEU A 63 -6.31 -25.72 -6.97
CA LEU A 63 -7.58 -26.04 -7.64
C LEU A 63 -7.35 -26.80 -8.96
N LEU A 64 -6.37 -26.40 -9.76
CA LEU A 64 -6.01 -27.12 -10.99
C LEU A 64 -5.48 -28.52 -10.70
N ALA A 65 -4.63 -28.67 -9.68
CA ALA A 65 -4.12 -29.98 -9.25
C ALA A 65 -5.26 -30.89 -8.78
N LEU A 66 -6.20 -30.35 -7.99
CA LEU A 66 -7.38 -31.09 -7.54
C LEU A 66 -8.28 -31.49 -8.72
N LEU A 67 -8.51 -30.59 -9.68
CA LEU A 67 -9.26 -30.90 -10.90
C LEU A 67 -8.62 -32.05 -11.68
N ALA A 68 -7.29 -32.02 -11.85
CA ALA A 68 -6.54 -33.08 -12.52
C ALA A 68 -6.63 -34.41 -11.76
N SER A 69 -6.51 -34.40 -10.43
CA SER A 69 -6.66 -35.60 -9.59
C SER A 69 -8.06 -36.21 -9.69
N VAL A 70 -9.10 -35.38 -9.66
CA VAL A 70 -10.50 -35.83 -9.81
C VAL A 70 -10.72 -36.46 -11.19
N LEU A 71 -10.22 -35.83 -12.26
CA LEU A 71 -10.32 -36.34 -13.62
C LEU A 71 -9.55 -37.65 -13.84
N PHE A 72 -8.45 -37.85 -13.11
CA PHE A 72 -7.69 -39.10 -13.15
C PHE A 72 -8.46 -40.26 -12.51
N LEU A 73 -9.13 -40.01 -11.39
CA LEU A 73 -9.90 -41.02 -10.64
C LEU A 73 -11.23 -41.38 -11.30
N LEU A 74 -11.83 -40.49 -12.10
CA LEU A 74 -13.11 -40.70 -12.74
C LEU A 74 -13.01 -41.60 -13.98
N PRO A 75 -13.83 -42.67 -14.10
CA PRO A 75 -13.84 -43.55 -15.28
C PRO A 75 -14.60 -42.92 -16.47
N LEU A 76 -14.26 -41.68 -16.82
CA LEU A 76 -14.79 -40.96 -17.97
C LEU A 76 -13.99 -41.27 -19.24
N GLY A 77 -14.65 -41.21 -20.40
CA GLY A 77 -14.00 -41.27 -21.69
C GLY A 77 -13.01 -40.11 -21.90
N TYR A 78 -11.98 -40.32 -22.72
CA TYR A 78 -10.91 -39.35 -22.96
C TYR A 78 -11.43 -37.98 -23.41
N GLU A 79 -12.37 -37.96 -24.36
CA GLU A 79 -12.98 -36.72 -24.86
C GLU A 79 -13.70 -35.95 -23.73
N THR A 80 -14.47 -36.65 -22.90
CA THR A 80 -15.21 -36.03 -21.79
C THR A 80 -14.26 -35.44 -20.75
N ARG A 81 -13.13 -36.12 -20.46
CA ARG A 81 -12.09 -35.59 -19.57
C ARG A 81 -11.47 -34.31 -20.12
N LEU A 82 -11.22 -34.24 -21.43
CA LEU A 82 -10.65 -33.06 -22.08
C LEU A 82 -11.61 -31.86 -21.99
N TRP A 83 -12.90 -32.07 -22.28
CA TRP A 83 -13.92 -31.02 -22.19
C TRP A 83 -14.11 -30.51 -20.76
N VAL A 84 -14.13 -31.42 -19.76
CA VAL A 84 -14.23 -31.04 -18.35
C VAL A 84 -12.97 -30.32 -17.87
N ALA A 85 -11.78 -30.75 -18.31
CA ALA A 85 -10.52 -30.06 -18.00
C ALA A 85 -10.51 -28.64 -18.58
N LEU A 86 -10.89 -28.47 -19.85
CA LEU A 86 -10.94 -27.18 -20.53
C LEU A 86 -12.02 -26.26 -19.91
N GLY A 87 -13.23 -26.77 -19.69
CA GLY A 87 -14.31 -26.00 -19.05
C GLY A 87 -13.97 -25.61 -17.61
N GLY A 88 -13.44 -26.55 -16.83
CA GLY A 88 -13.03 -26.33 -15.44
C GLY A 88 -11.89 -25.33 -15.31
N SER A 89 -10.85 -25.46 -16.15
CA SER A 89 -9.72 -24.52 -16.17
C SER A 89 -10.14 -23.12 -16.61
N LEU A 90 -11.05 -22.98 -17.58
CA LEU A 90 -11.60 -21.69 -17.99
C LEU A 90 -12.38 -21.01 -16.85
N LEU A 91 -13.18 -21.77 -16.10
CA LEU A 91 -13.93 -21.24 -14.94
C LEU A 91 -12.99 -20.81 -13.81
N ILE A 92 -11.97 -21.63 -13.50
CA ILE A 92 -10.94 -21.29 -12.50
C ILE A 92 -10.20 -20.02 -12.92
N PHE A 93 -9.86 -19.89 -14.21
CA PHE A 93 -9.21 -18.71 -14.75
C PHE A 93 -10.09 -17.45 -14.62
N LEU A 94 -11.37 -17.53 -15.00
CA LEU A 94 -12.33 -16.43 -14.85
C LEU A 94 -12.51 -16.02 -13.39
N ALA A 95 -12.69 -16.99 -12.49
CA ALA A 95 -12.83 -16.74 -11.06
C ALA A 95 -11.56 -16.07 -10.49
N SER A 96 -10.38 -16.55 -10.89
CA SER A 96 -9.10 -15.97 -10.48
C SER A 96 -8.92 -14.56 -11.02
N MET A 97 -9.31 -14.29 -12.27
CA MET A 97 -9.31 -12.96 -12.89
C MET A 97 -10.20 -11.96 -12.12
N VAL A 98 -11.41 -12.37 -11.75
CA VAL A 98 -12.33 -11.53 -10.97
C VAL A 98 -11.76 -11.27 -9.57
N ALA A 99 -11.23 -12.30 -8.90
CA ALA A 99 -10.58 -12.14 -7.59
C ALA A 99 -9.36 -11.20 -7.69
N PHE A 100 -8.56 -11.31 -8.74
CA PHE A 100 -7.40 -10.45 -8.96
C PHE A 100 -7.79 -9.00 -9.26
N SER A 101 -8.83 -8.78 -10.07
CA SER A 101 -9.40 -7.46 -10.35
C SER A 101 -9.93 -6.80 -9.07
N PHE A 102 -10.60 -7.58 -8.23
CA PHE A 102 -11.16 -7.12 -6.96
C PHE A 102 -10.08 -6.75 -5.95
N VAL A 103 -9.05 -7.60 -5.82
CA VAL A 103 -7.90 -7.33 -4.95
C VAL A 103 -7.10 -6.14 -5.47
N ASN A 104 -6.90 -5.96 -6.78
CA ASN A 104 -6.16 -4.80 -7.31
C ASN A 104 -7.03 -3.55 -7.53
N SER A 105 -8.26 -3.51 -7.02
CA SER A 105 -9.11 -2.33 -7.16
C SER A 105 -8.55 -1.18 -6.32
N GLU A 106 -8.13 -0.10 -6.99
CA GLU A 106 -7.58 1.11 -6.38
C GLU A 106 -8.49 1.70 -5.30
N LYS A 107 -9.81 1.72 -5.54
CA LYS A 107 -10.80 2.22 -4.57
C LYS A 107 -10.76 1.46 -3.24
N ARG A 108 -10.62 0.14 -3.30
CA ARG A 108 -10.55 -0.71 -2.09
C ARG A 108 -9.22 -0.54 -1.36
N TRP A 109 -8.13 -0.33 -2.08
CA TRP A 109 -6.84 -0.02 -1.46
C TRP A 109 -6.81 1.35 -0.78
N LEU A 110 -7.45 2.36 -1.37
CA LEU A 110 -7.60 3.67 -0.75
C LEU A 110 -8.42 3.60 0.55
N GLU A 111 -9.46 2.77 0.59
CA GLU A 111 -10.22 2.47 1.81
C GLU A 111 -9.38 1.69 2.84
N PHE A 112 -8.69 0.62 2.43
CA PHE A 112 -7.90 -0.24 3.32
C PHE A 112 -6.68 0.47 3.93
N SER A 113 -6.00 1.30 3.14
CA SER A 113 -4.82 2.05 3.58
C SER A 113 -5.17 3.22 4.49
N LYS A 114 -6.46 3.55 4.65
CA LYS A 114 -6.94 4.77 5.32
C LYS A 114 -6.19 6.02 4.82
N ALA A 115 -5.75 6.01 3.56
CA ALA A 115 -4.98 7.11 2.99
C ALA A 115 -5.76 8.44 3.07
N ASN A 116 -7.10 8.37 3.01
CA ASN A 116 -7.96 9.53 3.25
C ASN A 116 -7.82 10.13 4.65
N GLU A 117 -7.65 9.33 5.71
CA GLU A 117 -7.42 9.85 7.07
C GLU A 117 -6.03 10.50 7.20
N LEU A 118 -5.03 9.95 6.51
CA LEU A 118 -3.68 10.54 6.43
C LEU A 118 -3.66 11.86 5.66
N ILE A 119 -4.43 11.98 4.58
CA ILE A 119 -4.56 13.20 3.77
C ILE A 119 -5.40 14.26 4.51
N GLU A 120 -6.53 13.88 5.12
CA GLU A 120 -7.33 14.79 5.96
C GLU A 120 -6.54 15.29 7.17
N GLY A 121 -5.71 14.45 7.79
CA GLY A 121 -4.84 14.87 8.89
C GLY A 121 -3.75 15.88 8.49
N ILE A 122 -3.40 15.95 7.20
CA ILE A 122 -2.48 16.96 6.65
C ILE A 122 -3.22 18.28 6.39
N TYR A 123 -4.46 18.23 5.90
CA TYR A 123 -5.26 19.42 5.57
C TYR A 123 -6.04 20.02 6.76
N ARG A 124 -6.30 19.27 7.84
CA ARG A 124 -7.07 19.74 9.01
C ARG A 124 -6.27 20.38 10.15
N ARG A 125 -4.96 20.57 10.02
CA ARG A 125 -4.23 21.39 11.01
C ARG A 125 -4.23 22.85 10.56
N PRO A 126 -4.74 23.80 11.38
CA PRO A 126 -4.63 25.23 11.11
C PRO A 126 -3.16 25.68 11.04
#